data_AF-A0A2N8P316-F1
#
_entry.id   AF-A0A2N8P316-F1
#
_cell.length_a   1.000
_cell.length_b   1.000
_cell.length_c   1.000
_cell.angle_alpha   90.00
_cell.angle_beta   90.00
_cell.angle_gamma   90.00
#
_symmetry.space_group_name_H-M   'P 1'
#
loop_
_entity.id
_entity.type
_entity.pdbx_description
1 polymer ?
#
loop_
_entity_poly.entity_id
_entity_poly.type
_entity_poly.pdbx_seq_one_letter_code
_entity_poly.pdbx_strand_id
1 'polypeptide(L)'
;MTETFRQALQNALAGRDTVSIRGTLIELLGRDPYAGEVSAAHKAARRIAEDGKAVLISLLPDQVGADAYVPTARRAGRRASKYLTVDEKIIKDLPCRVELATEKWDALIDEGMRLTQQEIESDPMLSMLLPGWKAEPRAEERARLSAGTAAG
;
A
#
# COMPACT_ATOMS: atom_id res chain seq x y z
N MET A 1 -11.89 -20.11 -4.36
CA MET A 1 -10.86 -19.76 -3.35
C MET A 1 -10.56 -18.27 -3.35
N THR A 2 -10.31 -17.63 -4.50
CA THR A 2 -10.08 -16.16 -4.59
C THR A 2 -11.24 -15.34 -4.00
N GLU A 3 -12.50 -15.75 -4.21
CA GLU A 3 -13.67 -15.09 -3.61
C GLU A 3 -13.66 -15.17 -2.08
N THR A 4 -13.26 -16.31 -1.51
CA THR A 4 -13.13 -16.50 -0.06
C THR A 4 -12.08 -15.56 0.54
N PHE A 5 -10.94 -15.39 -0.14
CA PHE A 5 -9.91 -14.44 0.29
C PHE A 5 -10.37 -12.99 0.13
N ARG A 6 -11.09 -12.66 -0.95
CA ARG A 6 -11.66 -11.32 -1.14
C ARG A 6 -12.63 -10.96 -0.02
N GLN A 7 -13.55 -11.87 0.32
CA GLN A 7 -14.52 -11.64 1.38
C GLN A 7 -13.82 -11.49 2.75
N ALA A 8 -12.81 -12.31 3.03
CA ALA A 8 -12.05 -12.22 4.28
C ALA A 8 -11.34 -10.85 4.42
N LEU A 9 -10.70 -10.38 3.35
CA LEU A 9 -10.05 -9.06 3.32
C LEU A 9 -11.05 -7.91 3.48
N GLN A 10 -12.22 -8.00 2.84
CA GLN A 10 -13.27 -6.99 2.98
C GLN A 10 -13.87 -6.96 4.38
N ASN A 11 -14.08 -8.12 5.00
CA ASN A 11 -14.56 -8.21 6.37
C ASN A 11 -13.53 -7.63 7.35
N ALA A 12 -12.25 -7.90 7.14
CA ALA A 12 -11.19 -7.31 7.95
C ALA A 12 -11.14 -5.78 7.81
N LEU A 13 -11.29 -5.26 6.58
CA LEU A 13 -11.35 -3.81 6.33
C LEU A 13 -12.59 -3.14 6.94
N ALA A 14 -13.66 -3.88 7.19
CA ALA A 14 -14.83 -3.35 7.88
C ALA A 14 -14.60 -3.15 9.39
N GLY A 15 -13.57 -3.81 9.96
CA GLY A 15 -13.23 -3.71 11.38
C GLY A 15 -11.91 -2.99 11.67
N ARG A 16 -11.05 -2.80 10.67
CA ARG A 16 -9.73 -2.17 10.81
C ARG A 16 -9.41 -1.34 9.57
N ASP A 17 -8.82 -0.17 9.76
CA ASP A 17 -8.49 0.73 8.66
C ASP A 17 -7.28 0.24 7.84
N THR A 18 -6.42 -0.59 8.43
CA THR A 18 -5.26 -1.19 7.77
C THR A 18 -5.18 -2.68 8.04
N VAL A 19 -5.04 -3.47 6.98
CA VAL A 19 -5.14 -4.93 7.04
C VAL A 19 -3.97 -5.58 6.30
N SER A 20 -3.23 -6.44 7.01
CA SER A 20 -2.19 -7.26 6.40
C SER A 20 -2.80 -8.38 5.57
N ILE A 21 -2.45 -8.45 4.29
CA ILE A 21 -2.95 -9.53 3.42
C ILE A 21 -2.55 -10.90 3.98
N ARG A 22 -1.28 -11.06 4.39
CA ARG A 22 -0.77 -12.31 4.95
C ARG A 22 -1.33 -12.60 6.35
N GLY A 23 -1.46 -11.57 7.20
CA GLY A 23 -2.08 -11.72 8.52
C GLY A 23 -3.51 -12.26 8.42
N THR A 24 -4.33 -11.68 7.55
CA THR A 24 -5.71 -12.14 7.32
C THR A 24 -5.78 -13.56 6.79
N LEU A 25 -4.85 -13.97 5.91
CA LEU A 25 -4.76 -15.35 5.45
C LEU A 25 -4.47 -16.33 6.59
N ILE A 26 -3.57 -15.97 7.51
CA ILE A 26 -3.23 -16.82 8.67
C ILE A 26 -4.43 -16.94 9.61
N GLU A 27 -5.11 -15.83 9.89
CA GLU A 27 -6.33 -15.83 10.71
C GLU A 27 -7.42 -16.71 10.07
N LEU A 28 -7.62 -16.59 8.75
CA LEU A 28 -8.63 -17.36 8.02
C LEU A 28 -8.30 -18.86 7.94
N LEU A 29 -7.03 -19.22 7.70
CA LEU A 29 -6.61 -20.61 7.47
C LEU A 29 -6.23 -21.34 8.76
N GLY A 30 -5.97 -20.61 9.86
CA GLY A 30 -5.43 -21.16 11.10
C GLY A 30 -3.99 -21.71 10.96
N ARG A 31 -3.29 -21.39 9.87
CA ARG A 31 -1.92 -21.83 9.56
C ARG A 31 -1.20 -20.84 8.64
N ASP A 32 0.11 -21.02 8.47
CA ASP A 32 0.86 -20.24 7.46
C ASP A 32 0.37 -20.58 6.03
N PRO A 33 0.09 -19.56 5.19
CA PRO A 33 -0.39 -19.77 3.83
C PRO A 33 0.72 -20.23 2.89
N TYR A 34 0.38 -21.12 1.96
CA TYR A 34 1.25 -21.52 0.87
C TYR A 34 1.39 -20.40 -0.17
N ALA A 35 2.46 -20.47 -0.98
CA ALA A 35 2.75 -19.45 -2.00
C ALA A 35 1.58 -19.22 -2.99
N GLY A 36 0.85 -20.28 -3.36
CA GLY A 36 -0.33 -20.18 -4.22
C GLY A 36 -1.49 -19.41 -3.57
N GLU A 37 -1.69 -19.59 -2.25
CA GLU A 37 -2.73 -18.90 -1.49
C GLU A 37 -2.40 -17.42 -1.31
N VAL A 38 -1.13 -17.10 -1.02
CA VAL A 38 -0.63 -15.72 -0.98
C VAL A 38 -0.81 -15.03 -2.33
N SER A 39 -0.48 -15.72 -3.43
CA SER A 39 -0.66 -15.20 -4.79
C SER A 39 -2.14 -14.93 -5.10
N ALA A 40 -3.04 -15.86 -4.75
CA ALA A 40 -4.47 -15.69 -4.93
C ALA A 40 -5.03 -14.52 -4.09
N ALA A 41 -4.59 -14.38 -2.85
CA ALA A 41 -4.98 -13.25 -1.99
C ALA A 41 -4.44 -11.91 -2.50
N HIS A 42 -3.23 -11.86 -3.05
CA HIS A 42 -2.73 -10.66 -3.71
C HIS A 42 -3.58 -10.27 -4.91
N LYS A 43 -4.04 -11.23 -5.71
CA LYS A 43 -4.99 -10.96 -6.81
C LYS A 43 -6.32 -10.42 -6.29
N ALA A 44 -6.84 -11.00 -5.21
CA ALA A 44 -8.05 -10.51 -4.55
C ALA A 44 -7.88 -9.08 -4.01
N ALA A 45 -6.76 -8.80 -3.34
CA ALA A 45 -6.43 -7.49 -2.81
C ALA A 45 -6.28 -6.45 -3.92
N ARG A 46 -5.59 -6.80 -5.01
CA ARG A 46 -5.49 -5.96 -6.19
C ARG A 46 -6.88 -5.62 -6.72
N ARG A 47 -7.78 -6.59 -6.81
CA ARG A 47 -9.15 -6.34 -7.28
C ARG A 47 -9.93 -5.39 -6.36
N ILE A 48 -9.78 -5.53 -5.04
CA ILE A 48 -10.38 -4.61 -4.06
C ILE A 48 -9.87 -3.18 -4.28
N ALA A 49 -8.56 -3.03 -4.52
CA ALA A 49 -7.96 -1.74 -4.80
C ALA A 49 -8.38 -1.18 -6.17
N GLU A 50 -8.49 -2.00 -7.21
CA GLU A 50 -9.06 -1.63 -8.53
C GLU A 50 -10.52 -1.16 -8.43
N ASP A 51 -11.31 -1.76 -7.54
CA ASP A 51 -12.69 -1.34 -7.27
C ASP A 51 -12.76 -0.03 -6.44
N GLY A 52 -11.62 0.55 -6.07
CA GLY A 52 -11.51 1.80 -5.29
C GLY A 52 -11.90 1.68 -3.82
N LYS A 53 -12.01 0.45 -3.31
CA LYS A 53 -12.45 0.18 -1.93
C LYS A 53 -11.35 0.36 -0.89
N ALA A 54 -10.09 0.24 -1.29
CA ALA A 54 -8.92 0.44 -0.45
C ALA A 54 -7.69 0.77 -1.31
N VAL A 55 -6.61 1.19 -0.67
CA VAL A 55 -5.29 1.38 -1.27
C VAL A 55 -4.41 0.16 -0.98
N LEU A 56 -3.77 -0.40 -2.01
CA LEU A 56 -2.74 -1.42 -1.85
C LEU A 56 -1.40 -0.74 -1.61
N ILE A 57 -0.80 -0.99 -0.45
CA ILE A 57 0.42 -0.31 0.01
C ILE A 57 1.42 -1.30 0.61
N SER A 58 2.71 -1.02 0.47
CA SER A 58 3.80 -1.80 1.05
C SER A 58 4.34 -1.13 2.32
N LEU A 59 4.12 -1.72 3.49
CA LEU A 59 4.47 -1.13 4.80
C LEU A 59 5.42 -2.03 5.61
N LEU A 60 6.34 -1.40 6.34
CA LEU A 60 7.15 -2.04 7.37
C LEU A 60 6.33 -2.23 8.66
N PRO A 61 6.66 -3.20 9.52
CA PRO A 61 5.91 -3.43 10.76
C PRO A 61 5.82 -2.20 11.67
N ASP A 62 6.87 -1.38 11.77
CA ASP A 62 6.86 -0.14 12.55
C ASP A 62 5.92 0.94 12.01
N GLN A 63 5.57 0.88 10.72
CA GLN A 63 4.71 1.86 10.05
C GLN A 63 3.21 1.56 10.23
N VAL A 64 2.85 0.35 10.63
CA VAL A 64 1.45 -0.10 10.81
C VAL A 64 1.04 -0.12 12.28
N GLY A 65 2.01 -0.07 13.20
CA GLY A 65 1.73 -0.04 14.63
C GLY A 65 1.12 -1.34 15.15
N ALA A 66 0.01 -1.25 15.88
CA ALA A 66 -0.62 -2.41 16.53
C ALA A 66 -1.15 -3.45 15.54
N ASP A 67 -1.49 -3.02 14.31
CA ASP A 67 -2.00 -3.89 13.24
C ASP A 67 -0.88 -4.52 12.39
N ALA A 68 0.37 -4.35 12.80
CA ALA A 68 1.51 -4.88 12.10
C ALA A 68 1.51 -6.42 12.10
N TYR A 69 1.52 -6.99 10.90
CA TYR A 69 1.88 -8.38 10.75
C TYR A 69 3.38 -8.56 10.99
N VAL A 70 3.74 -9.25 12.07
CA VAL A 70 5.12 -9.62 12.39
C VAL A 70 5.35 -11.07 11.96
N PRO A 71 6.19 -11.32 10.93
CA PRO A 71 6.49 -12.68 10.53
C PRO A 71 7.18 -13.47 11.65
N THR A 72 6.81 -14.74 11.80
CA THR A 72 7.37 -15.65 12.82
C THR A 72 8.84 -16.04 12.55
N ALA A 73 9.34 -15.85 11.33
CA ALA A 73 10.74 -16.15 10.99
C ALA A 73 11.71 -15.09 11.56
N ARG A 74 12.79 -15.54 12.20
CA ARG A 74 13.74 -14.80 13.06
C ARG A 74 14.48 -13.60 12.42
N ARG A 75 14.18 -13.22 11.17
CA ARG A 75 14.71 -12.02 10.47
C ARG A 75 13.71 -11.33 9.54
N ALA A 76 12.48 -11.82 9.43
CA ALA A 76 11.50 -11.30 8.50
C ALA A 76 10.76 -10.05 9.02
N GLY A 77 10.90 -9.71 10.30
CA GLY A 77 10.32 -8.50 10.93
C GLY A 77 10.86 -7.15 10.43
N ARG A 78 11.79 -7.11 9.46
CA ARG A 78 12.23 -5.87 8.79
C ARG A 78 11.83 -5.77 7.32
N ARG A 79 11.00 -6.70 6.83
CA ARG A 79 10.58 -6.71 5.42
C ARG A 79 9.24 -6.01 5.28
N ALA A 80 9.14 -5.13 4.27
CA ALA A 80 7.87 -4.55 3.88
C ALA A 80 6.90 -5.66 3.47
N SER A 81 5.71 -5.63 4.05
CA SER A 81 4.61 -6.52 3.72
C SER A 81 3.50 -5.74 3.01
N LYS A 82 2.66 -6.45 2.26
CA LYS A 82 1.55 -5.82 1.54
C LYS A 82 0.32 -5.71 2.43
N TYR A 83 -0.27 -4.52 2.43
CA TYR A 83 -1.46 -4.17 3.18
C TYR A 83 -2.52 -3.59 2.25
N LEU A 84 -3.78 -3.76 2.63
CA LEU A 84 -4.86 -2.90 2.17
C LEU A 84 -5.12 -1.87 3.26
N THR A 85 -5.25 -0.61 2.88
CA THR A 85 -5.55 0.45 3.83
C THR A 85 -6.60 1.40 3.28
N VAL A 86 -7.45 1.91 4.18
CA VAL A 86 -8.31 3.08 3.98
C VAL A 86 -7.91 4.22 4.91
N ASP A 87 -6.82 4.05 5.68
CA ASP A 87 -6.28 5.06 6.58
C ASP A 87 -5.61 6.17 5.75
N GLU A 88 -6.30 7.30 5.65
CA GLU A 88 -5.83 8.47 4.91
C GLU A 88 -4.50 9.00 5.44
N LYS A 89 -4.22 8.85 6.74
CA LYS A 89 -2.97 9.32 7.33
C LYS A 89 -1.81 8.48 6.83
N ILE A 90 -1.94 7.15 6.84
CA ILE A 90 -0.91 6.26 6.29
C ILE A 90 -0.68 6.54 4.80
N ILE A 91 -1.76 6.78 4.04
CA ILE A 91 -1.68 7.09 2.61
C ILE A 91 -0.91 8.40 2.37
N LYS A 92 -1.21 9.46 3.14
CA LYS A 92 -0.55 10.76 3.04
C LYS A 92 0.89 10.76 3.54
N ASP A 93 1.18 10.03 4.61
CA ASP A 93 2.51 9.99 5.22
C ASP A 93 3.49 9.12 4.37
N LEU A 94 2.99 8.11 3.64
CA LEU A 94 3.80 7.17 2.87
C LEU A 94 3.36 7.01 1.41
N PRO A 95 3.20 8.11 0.65
CA PRO A 95 2.58 8.11 -0.67
C PRO A 95 3.40 7.33 -1.71
N CYS A 96 4.74 7.33 -1.57
CA CYS A 96 5.65 6.62 -2.47
C CYS A 96 5.61 5.09 -2.34
N ARG A 97 4.96 4.56 -1.29
CA ARG A 97 4.82 3.11 -1.05
C ARG A 97 3.51 2.52 -1.56
N VAL A 98 2.63 3.38 -2.09
CA VAL A 98 1.35 2.99 -2.66
C VAL A 98 1.58 2.25 -3.98
N GLU A 99 1.25 0.96 -4.02
CA GLU A 99 1.38 0.14 -5.22
C GLU A 99 0.20 0.30 -6.17
N LEU A 100 -1.02 0.38 -5.63
CA LEU A 100 -2.23 0.52 -6.42
C LEU A 100 -3.28 1.33 -5.66
N ALA A 101 -3.79 2.35 -6.33
CA ALA A 101 -4.91 3.17 -5.88
C ALA A 101 -5.69 3.67 -7.11
N THR A 102 -7.01 3.75 -7.00
CA THR A 102 -7.87 4.40 -7.99
C THR A 102 -7.82 5.92 -7.89
N GLU A 103 -8.33 6.59 -8.92
CA GLU A 103 -8.47 8.05 -9.00
C GLU A 103 -9.08 8.71 -7.76
N LYS A 104 -10.03 8.04 -7.09
CA LYS A 104 -10.62 8.50 -5.83
C LYS A 104 -9.57 8.88 -4.77
N TRP A 105 -8.44 8.18 -4.73
CA TRP A 105 -7.40 8.36 -3.71
C TRP A 105 -6.29 9.32 -4.15
N ASP A 106 -6.28 9.74 -5.42
CA ASP A 106 -5.18 10.55 -5.98
C ASP A 106 -4.99 11.85 -5.24
N ALA A 107 -6.07 12.56 -4.90
CA ALA A 107 -5.99 13.82 -4.19
C ALA A 107 -5.27 13.68 -2.82
N LEU A 108 -5.50 12.56 -2.13
CA LEU A 108 -4.83 12.27 -0.85
C LEU A 108 -3.35 11.94 -1.07
N ILE A 109 -3.04 11.16 -2.10
CA ILE A 109 -1.66 10.78 -2.43
C ILE A 109 -0.87 12.01 -2.88
N ASP A 110 -1.43 12.84 -3.75
CA ASP A 110 -0.83 14.07 -4.27
C ASP A 110 -0.62 15.09 -3.15
N GLU A 111 -1.57 15.21 -2.21
CA GLU A 111 -1.40 16.01 -1.00
C GLU A 111 -0.21 15.50 -0.16
N GLY A 112 -0.12 14.19 0.06
CA GLY A 112 1.01 13.58 0.76
C GLY A 112 2.35 13.88 0.08
N MET A 113 2.42 13.71 -1.24
CA MET A 113 3.63 14.04 -2.02
C MET A 113 4.00 15.52 -1.89
N ARG A 114 3.03 16.43 -1.91
CA ARG A 114 3.25 17.86 -1.73
C ARG A 114 3.77 18.18 -0.32
N LEU A 115 3.24 17.53 0.71
CA LEU A 115 3.70 17.70 2.09
C LEU A 115 5.15 17.21 2.24
N THR A 116 5.49 16.03 1.72
CA THR A 116 6.86 15.52 1.70
C THR A 116 7.81 16.47 0.96
N GLN A 117 7.36 17.08 -0.16
CA GLN A 117 8.16 18.08 -0.88
C GLN A 117 8.45 19.29 0.02
N GLN A 118 7.43 19.81 0.70
CA GLN A 118 7.59 20.95 1.60
C GLN A 118 8.53 20.63 2.77
N GLU A 119 8.47 19.42 3.32
CA GLU A 119 9.40 18.99 4.38
C GLU A 119 10.84 18.93 3.87
N ILE A 120 11.08 18.33 2.69
CA ILE A 120 12.42 18.26 2.08
C ILE A 120 12.96 19.67 1.80
N GLU A 121 12.12 20.59 1.30
CA GLU A 121 12.52 21.98 1.02
C GLU A 121 12.79 22.78 2.29
N SER A 122 12.13 22.43 3.40
CA SER A 122 12.25 23.13 4.69
C SER A 122 13.35 22.55 5.58
N ASP A 123 13.78 21.30 5.35
CA ASP A 123 14.81 20.62 6.12
C ASP A 123 16.11 20.45 5.30
N PRO A 124 17.19 21.19 5.64
CA PRO A 124 18.47 21.10 4.94
C PRO A 124 19.09 19.70 4.92
N MET A 125 18.87 18.88 5.96
CA MET A 125 19.37 17.51 6.02
C MET A 125 18.59 16.59 5.08
N LEU A 126 17.26 16.71 5.03
CA LEU A 126 16.46 15.93 4.10
C LEU A 126 16.74 16.33 2.64
N SER A 127 16.92 17.62 2.37
CA SER A 127 17.33 18.11 1.05
C SER A 127 18.68 17.53 0.59
N MET A 128 19.63 17.31 1.51
CA MET A 128 20.92 16.67 1.19
C MET A 128 20.79 15.15 0.98
N LEU A 129 19.89 14.50 1.72
CA LEU A 129 19.68 13.04 1.63
C LEU A 129 18.86 12.63 0.39
N LEU A 130 17.97 13.50 -0.08
CA LEU A 130 17.08 13.25 -1.22
C LEU A 130 17.24 14.35 -2.29
N PRO A 131 18.44 14.54 -2.85
CA PRO A 131 18.70 15.62 -3.80
C PRO A 131 17.89 15.41 -5.08
N GLY A 132 17.10 16.41 -5.45
CA GLY A 132 16.30 16.39 -6.67
C GLY A 132 15.02 15.55 -6.59
N TRP A 133 14.63 15.08 -5.40
CA TRP A 133 13.29 14.52 -5.21
C TRP A 133 12.23 15.57 -5.56
N LYS A 134 11.23 15.16 -6.35
CA LYS A 134 10.11 16.01 -6.75
C LYS A 134 8.83 15.22 -6.63
N ALA A 135 7.82 15.85 -6.04
CA ALA A 135 6.45 15.38 -6.14
C ALA A 135 6.02 15.34 -7.62
N GLU A 136 5.60 14.18 -8.09
CA GLU A 136 4.91 14.01 -9.37
C GLU A 136 3.46 13.62 -9.08
N PRO A 137 2.48 14.47 -9.45
CA PRO A 137 1.07 14.13 -9.32
C PRO A 137 0.70 12.85 -10.05
N ARG A 138 -0.11 11.99 -9.42
CA ARG A 138 -0.50 10.68 -9.96
C ARG A 138 -1.22 10.78 -11.29
N ALA A 139 -2.01 11.82 -11.51
CA ALA A 139 -2.68 12.05 -12.78
C ALA A 139 -1.69 12.26 -13.94
N GLU A 140 -0.59 12.97 -13.68
CA GLU A 140 0.46 13.21 -14.66
C GLU A 140 1.30 11.94 -14.91
N GLU A 141 1.61 11.18 -13.86
CA GLU A 141 2.27 9.88 -13.96
C GLU A 141 1.45 8.91 -14.84
N ARG A 142 0.13 8.81 -14.59
CA ARG A 142 -0.77 7.97 -15.39
C ARG A 142 -0.85 8.44 -16.84
N ALA A 143 -0.98 9.75 -17.08
CA ALA A 143 -1.02 10.30 -18.44
C ALA A 143 0.25 9.97 -19.23
N ARG A 144 1.43 10.04 -18.60
CA ARG A 144 2.71 9.67 -19.21
C ARG A 144 2.81 8.18 -19.52
N LEU A 145 2.38 7.32 -18.58
CA LEU A 145 2.36 5.86 -18.79
C LEU A 145 1.40 5.46 -19.91
N SER A 146 0.23 6.10 -20.01
CA SER A 146 -0.71 5.90 -21.11
C SER A 146 -0.15 6.39 -22.45
N ALA A 147 0.53 7.54 -22.48
CA ALA A 147 1.18 8.05 -23.68
C ALA A 147 2.35 7.17 -24.15
N GLY A 148 3.14 6.60 -23.22
CA GLY A 148 4.22 5.68 -23.54
C GLY A 148 3.76 4.31 -24.04
N THR A 149 2.57 3.85 -23.63
CA THR A 149 2.00 2.57 -24.09
C THR A 149 1.41 2.65 -25.51
N ALA A 150 1.01 3.85 -25.96
CA ALA A 150 0.49 4.07 -27.32
C ALA A 150 1.59 4.13 -28.41
N ALA A 151 2.87 4.06 -28.03
CA ALA A 151 4.01 4.09 -28.93
C ALA A 151 4.70 2.72 -29.12
N GLY A 152 4.09 1.63 -28.66
CA GLY A 152 4.60 0.26 -28.75
C GLY A 152 3.84 -0.63 -29.73
#